data_AF-A0A140K488-F1
#
_entry.id   AF-A0A140K488-F1
#
_cell.length_a   1.000
_cell.length_b   1.000
_cell.length_c   1.000
_cell.angle_alpha   90.00
_cell.angle_beta   90.00
_cell.angle_gamma   90.00
#
_symmetry.space_group_name_H-M   'P 1'
#
loop_
_entity.id
_entity.type
_entity.pdbx_description
1 polymer ?
#
loop_
_entity_poly.entity_id
_entity_poly.type
_entity_poly.pdbx_seq_one_letter_code
_entity_poly.pdbx_strand_id
1 'polypeptide(L)'
;MTTLTEFNSIKAEAFAEGLLNILNSGAISLMISIGHRTGLFDTMAQLPPSTSQQIAEAAGLQERYVREWLSAMVTSRFVDYNVSSTKSKKGRR
;
A
#
# COMPACT_ATOMS: atom_id res chain seq x y z
N MET A 1 42.11 -18.10 27.61
CA MET A 1 41.77 -16.73 27.14
C MET A 1 40.35 -16.79 26.59
N THR A 2 39.39 -16.14 27.23
CA THR A 2 38.00 -16.09 26.76
C THR A 2 37.90 -14.95 25.76
N THR A 3 37.73 -15.25 24.48
CA THR A 3 37.47 -14.23 23.46
C THR A 3 36.08 -13.65 23.69
N LEU A 4 36.01 -12.41 24.16
CA LEU A 4 34.78 -11.63 24.17
C LEU A 4 34.42 -11.32 22.71
N THR A 5 33.29 -11.85 22.24
CA THR A 5 32.73 -11.47 20.95
C THR A 5 32.22 -10.03 21.06
N GLU A 6 32.88 -9.09 20.39
CA GLU A 6 32.42 -7.70 20.31
C GLU A 6 31.09 -7.59 19.55
N PHE A 7 30.27 -6.64 19.99
CA PHE A 7 29.00 -6.33 19.34
C PHE A 7 29.24 -5.76 17.93
N ASN A 8 28.49 -6.27 16.97
CA ASN A 8 28.56 -5.81 15.58
C ASN A 8 27.30 -5.00 15.24
N SER A 9 27.44 -3.66 15.21
CA SER A 9 26.34 -2.74 14.91
C SER A 9 25.74 -2.93 13.51
N ILE A 10 26.57 -3.20 12.51
CA ILE A 10 26.12 -3.43 11.12
C ILE A 10 25.19 -4.66 11.05
N LYS A 11 25.54 -5.75 11.75
CA LYS A 11 24.67 -6.94 11.82
C LYS A 11 23.37 -6.66 12.57
N ALA A 12 23.43 -5.84 13.62
CA ALA A 12 22.23 -5.47 14.38
C ALA A 12 21.28 -4.59 13.56
N GLU A 13 21.80 -3.63 12.80
CA GLU A 13 21.01 -2.78 11.89
C GLU A 13 20.35 -3.61 10.79
N ALA A 14 21.10 -4.50 10.13
CA ALA A 14 20.55 -5.41 9.12
C ALA A 14 19.47 -6.35 9.69
N PHE A 15 19.64 -6.82 10.93
CA PHE A 15 18.62 -7.60 11.62
C PHE A 15 17.35 -6.78 11.91
N ALA A 16 17.50 -5.54 12.39
CA ALA A 16 16.38 -4.65 12.64
C ALA A 16 15.60 -4.32 11.35
N GLU A 17 16.31 -4.05 10.25
CA GLU A 17 15.70 -3.88 8.93
C GLU A 17 14.94 -5.14 8.48
N GLY A 18 15.55 -6.32 8.66
CA GLY A 18 14.91 -7.60 8.41
C GLY A 18 13.60 -7.79 9.17
N LEU A 19 13.57 -7.43 10.46
CA LEU A 19 12.36 -7.47 11.28
C LEU A 19 11.28 -6.53 10.75
N LEU A 20 11.64 -5.29 10.40
CA LEU A 20 10.70 -4.32 9.83
C LEU A 20 10.12 -4.81 8.51
N ASN A 21 10.94 -5.43 7.66
CA ASN A 21 10.51 -6.01 6.40
C ASN A 21 9.50 -7.15 6.61
N ILE A 22 9.72 -8.02 7.60
CA ILE A 22 8.78 -9.09 7.96
C ILE A 22 7.45 -8.51 8.45
N LEU A 23 7.49 -7.50 9.33
CA LEU A 23 6.28 -6.85 9.84
C LEU A 23 5.47 -6.19 8.72
N ASN A 24 6.14 -5.45 7.82
CA ASN A 24 5.51 -4.84 6.65
C ASN A 24 4.89 -5.90 5.74
N SER A 25 5.61 -6.98 5.46
CA SER A 25 5.12 -8.09 4.62
C SER A 25 3.91 -8.78 5.23
N GLY A 26 3.90 -8.98 6.55
CA GLY A 26 2.75 -9.51 7.29
C GLY A 26 1.53 -8.59 7.20
N ALA A 27 1.71 -7.28 7.40
CA ALA A 27 0.63 -6.30 7.26
C ALA A 27 0.07 -6.27 5.83
N ILE A 28 0.94 -6.31 4.82
CA ILE A 28 0.53 -6.37 3.40
C ILE A 28 -0.25 -7.65 3.12
N SER A 29 0.18 -8.79 3.66
CA SER A 29 -0.53 -10.07 3.52
C SER A 29 -1.97 -10.00 4.05
N LEU A 30 -2.18 -9.31 5.18
CA LEU A 30 -3.51 -9.06 5.72
C LEU A 30 -4.34 -8.14 4.81
N MET A 31 -3.73 -7.09 4.25
CA MET A 31 -4.41 -6.19 3.32
C MET A 31 -4.80 -6.87 2.00
N ILE A 32 -3.97 -7.78 1.50
CA ILE A 32 -4.32 -8.65 0.35
C ILE A 32 -5.54 -9.50 0.70
N SER A 33 -5.57 -10.12 1.89
CA SER A 33 -6.74 -10.90 2.34
C SER A 33 -8.01 -10.05 2.41
N ILE A 34 -7.92 -8.81 2.92
CA ILE A 34 -9.05 -7.86 2.94
C ILE A 34 -9.51 -7.55 1.51
N GLY A 35 -8.59 -7.23 0.60
CA GLY A 35 -8.92 -6.91 -0.79
C GLY A 35 -9.66 -8.04 -1.50
N HIS A 36 -9.22 -9.29 -1.29
CA HIS A 36 -9.87 -10.47 -1.83
C HIS A 36 -11.27 -10.69 -1.22
N ARG A 37 -11.37 -10.68 0.12
CA ARG A 37 -12.64 -10.96 0.83
C ARG A 37 -13.72 -9.90 0.60
N THR A 38 -13.31 -8.67 0.29
CA THR A 38 -14.22 -7.55 0.01
C THR A 38 -14.52 -7.39 -1.48
N GLY A 39 -13.86 -8.16 -2.36
CA GLY A 39 -14.01 -8.04 -3.81
C GLY A 39 -13.39 -6.78 -4.41
N LEU A 40 -12.53 -6.06 -3.67
CA LEU A 40 -11.89 -4.83 -4.15
C LEU A 40 -10.98 -5.08 -5.35
N PHE A 41 -10.21 -6.17 -5.34
CA PHE A 41 -9.36 -6.52 -6.50
C PHE A 41 -10.19 -6.80 -7.75
N ASP A 42 -11.24 -7.62 -7.63
CA ASP A 42 -12.13 -7.95 -8.74
C ASP A 42 -12.86 -6.71 -9.26
N THR A 43 -13.32 -5.84 -8.36
CA THR A 43 -13.94 -4.56 -8.70
C THR A 43 -12.97 -3.68 -9.49
N MET A 44 -11.75 -3.49 -8.98
CA MET A 44 -10.74 -2.67 -9.66
C MET A 44 -10.32 -3.25 -11.02
N ALA A 45 -10.32 -4.57 -11.19
CA ALA A 45 -10.00 -5.21 -12.46
C ALA A 45 -11.00 -4.88 -13.58
N GLN A 46 -12.23 -4.46 -13.22
CA GLN A 46 -13.27 -4.06 -14.19
C GLN A 46 -13.34 -2.54 -14.40
N LEU A 47 -12.57 -1.75 -13.65
CA LEU A 47 -12.60 -0.30 -13.72
C LEU A 47 -11.40 0.25 -14.50
N PRO A 48 -11.57 1.36 -15.25
CA PRO A 48 -10.42 2.16 -15.67
C PRO A 48 -9.75 2.81 -14.45
N PRO A 49 -8.58 3.47 -14.59
CA PRO A 49 -8.00 4.27 -13.52
C PRO A 49 -9.04 5.19 -12.88
N SER A 50 -9.27 4.99 -11.58
CA SER A 50 -10.43 5.53 -10.86
C SER A 50 -10.02 6.14 -9.52
N THR A 51 -10.83 7.09 -9.05
CA THR A 51 -10.69 7.67 -7.71
C THR A 51 -11.15 6.68 -6.64
N SER A 52 -10.73 6.90 -5.38
CA SER A 52 -11.19 6.09 -4.23
C SER A 52 -12.72 6.11 -4.08
N GLN A 53 -13.35 7.24 -4.37
CA GLN A 53 -14.81 7.41 -4.37
C GLN A 53 -15.48 6.49 -5.40
N GLN A 54 -15.01 6.49 -6.65
CA GLN A 54 -15.57 5.65 -7.72
C GLN A 54 -15.38 4.16 -7.43
N ILE A 55 -14.22 3.77 -6.89
CA ILE A 55 -13.95 2.38 -6.51
C ILE A 55 -14.88 1.94 -5.38
N ALA A 56 -15.10 2.80 -4.38
CA ALA A 56 -15.98 2.49 -3.25
C ALA A 56 -17.44 2.35 -3.69
N GLU A 57 -17.92 3.24 -4.57
CA GLU A 57 -19.26 3.17 -5.15
C GLU A 57 -19.45 1.87 -5.95
N ALA A 58 -18.48 1.52 -6.81
CA ALA A 58 -18.52 0.29 -7.59
C ALA A 58 -18.48 -0.98 -6.71
N ALA A 59 -17.72 -0.96 -5.62
CA ALA A 59 -17.61 -2.08 -4.69
C ALA A 59 -18.78 -2.15 -3.69
N GLY A 60 -19.63 -1.11 -3.60
CA GLY A 60 -20.66 -1.01 -2.57
C GLY A 60 -20.08 -0.87 -1.15
N LEU A 61 -18.91 -0.27 -1.01
CA LEU A 61 -18.18 -0.13 0.25
C LEU A 61 -18.12 1.33 0.71
N GLN A 62 -17.84 1.52 2.00
CA GLN A 62 -17.62 2.86 2.54
C GLN A 62 -16.27 3.41 2.09
N GLU A 63 -16.33 4.58 1.45
CA GLU A 63 -15.17 5.19 0.79
C GLU A 63 -13.97 5.40 1.70
N ARG A 64 -14.20 5.83 2.95
CA ARG A 64 -13.11 6.03 3.91
C ARG A 64 -12.26 4.79 4.07
N TYR A 65 -12.87 3.61 4.21
CA TYR A 65 -12.13 2.36 4.39
C TYR A 65 -11.44 1.90 3.10
N VAL A 66 -12.07 2.13 1.96
CA VAL A 66 -11.45 1.88 0.65
C VAL A 66 -10.22 2.75 0.46
N ARG A 67 -10.27 4.03 0.85
CA ARG A 67 -9.14 4.96 0.76
C ARG A 67 -7.96 4.56 1.66
N GLU A 68 -8.22 4.17 2.90
CA GLU A 68 -7.18 3.67 3.81
C GLU A 68 -6.54 2.39 3.26
N TRP A 69 -7.37 1.47 2.75
CA TRP A 69 -6.88 0.24 2.13
C TRP A 69 -6.04 0.52 0.88
N LEU A 70 -6.49 1.42 -0.01
CA LEU A 70 -5.74 1.86 -1.19
C LEU A 70 -4.39 2.47 -0.79
N SER A 71 -4.32 3.22 0.31
CA SER A 71 -3.06 3.80 0.81
C SER A 71 -2.03 2.71 1.17
N ALA A 72 -2.48 1.61 1.77
CA ALA A 72 -1.61 0.46 2.04
C ALA A 72 -1.18 -0.28 0.76
N MET A 73 -2.08 -0.41 -0.23
CA MET A 73 -1.77 -1.06 -1.50
C MET A 73 -0.84 -0.23 -2.39
N VAL A 74 -0.92 1.09 -2.32
CA VAL A 74 -0.02 2.00 -3.03
C VAL A 74 1.38 1.99 -2.43
N THR A 75 1.49 2.09 -1.10
CA THR A 75 2.81 2.08 -0.42
C THR A 75 3.54 0.74 -0.56
N SER A 76 2.80 -0.36 -0.71
CA SER A 76 3.33 -1.69 -1.00
C SER A 76 3.58 -1.99 -2.48
N ARG A 77 3.30 -1.03 -3.39
CA ARG A 77 3.46 -1.16 -4.85
C ARG A 77 2.56 -2.22 -5.52
N PHE A 78 1.45 -2.57 -4.89
CA PHE A 78 0.41 -3.41 -5.51
C PHE A 78 -0.55 -2.59 -6.37
N VAL A 79 -0.75 -1.32 -6.04
CA VAL A 79 -1.61 -0.39 -6.77
C VAL A 79 -0.80 0.84 -7.16
N ASP A 80 -0.91 1.26 -8.42
CA ASP A 80 -0.31 2.50 -8.88
C ASP A 80 -1.22 3.69 -8.56
N TYR A 81 -0.62 4.78 -8.09
CA TYR A 81 -1.33 6.03 -7.83
C TYR A 81 -0.78 7.14 -8.72
N ASN A 82 -1.67 7.77 -9.49
CA ASN A 82 -1.33 8.92 -10.31
C ASN A 82 -1.82 10.21 -9.62
N VAL A 83 -0.86 11.06 -9.24
CA VAL A 83 -1.15 12.45 -8.85
C VAL A 83 -1.36 13.25 -10.13
N SER A 84 -2.55 13.19 -10.71
CA SER A 84 -2.92 14.17 -11.73
C SER A 84 -3.01 15.52 -11.02
N SER A 85 -1.93 16.31 -11.05
CA SER A 85 -1.94 17.65 -10.49
C SER A 85 -3.10 18.40 -11.12
N THR A 86 -4.01 18.93 -10.32
CA THR A 86 -5.09 19.81 -10.76
C THR A 86 -4.49 21.10 -11.31
N LYS A 87 -3.92 21.06 -12.51
CA LYS A 87 -3.76 22.25 -13.35
C LYS A 87 -4.96 22.24 -14.28
N SER A 88 -6.04 22.85 -13.80
CA SER A 88 -7.09 23.34 -14.67
C SER A 88 -6.43 24.10 -15.82
N LYS A 89 -6.52 23.56 -17.05
CA LYS A 89 -6.21 24.31 -18.27
C LYS A 89 -7.28 25.40 -18.39
N LYS A 90 -7.11 26.49 -17.64
CA LYS A 90 -7.84 27.73 -17.88
C LYS A 90 -7.38 28.28 -19.24
N GLY A 91 -8.37 28.54 -20.09
CA GLY A 91 -8.29 28.93 -21.49
C GLY A 91 -7.01 29.64 -21.95
N ARG A 92 -6.38 29.06 -22.97
CA ARG A 92 -5.68 29.80 -24.00
C ARG A 92 -6.24 29.37 -25.35
N ARG A 93 -7.33 30.01 -25.75
CA ARG A 93 -7.57 30.64 -27.04
C ARG A 93 -8.99 31.19 -27.05
#